data_AF-A0AAN6U879-F1
#
_entry.id   AF-A0AAN6U879-F1
#
_cell.length_a   1.000
_cell.length_b   1.000
_cell.length_c   1.000
_cell.angle_alpha   90.00
_cell.angle_beta   90.00
_cell.angle_gamma   90.00
#
_symmetry.space_group_name_H-M   'P 1'
#
loop_
_entity.id
_entity.type
_entity.pdbx_description
1 polymer ?
#
loop_
_entity_poly.entity_id
_entity_poly.type
_entity_poly.pdbx_seq_one_letter_code
_entity_poly.pdbx_strand_id
1 'polypeptide(L)'
;MSSIKEITSVEDWEQHVSSLLPSTLLIVSFHAPWAAPCAQMAIVLSTLASEYPVTEPPSTSWVKINAEDLSDISEAYNVTAVPFLVLIRNGQVLETVSGSSAVKVRDAIERHASKAGAATTTSANGLGAGAGGNSEGEVTTEEDPEKKKQELFRRLGDLVKAAPVMLFMKGTPSEPKCGFSRQMVGILRDNAVKYGFFNILADDEVRQGLKEFADWPTFPQLWVDGELVGGLDIVKEELENNADFLKPYSVKANGDVSAGAS
;
A
#
# COMPACT_ATOMS: atom_id res chain seq x y z
N MET A 1 -26.65 -1.61 -16.52
CA MET A 1 -25.29 -1.26 -16.08
C MET A 1 -25.17 -1.53 -14.60
N SER A 2 -23.98 -1.88 -14.13
CA SER A 2 -23.76 -2.22 -12.73
C SER A 2 -23.97 -1.00 -11.83
N SER A 3 -24.37 -1.26 -10.60
CA SER A 3 -24.61 -0.27 -9.56
C SER A 3 -23.89 -0.69 -8.27
N ILE A 4 -23.61 0.29 -7.40
CA ILE A 4 -22.93 0.04 -6.13
C ILE A 4 -23.97 -0.25 -5.04
N LYS A 5 -23.88 -1.43 -4.40
CA LYS A 5 -24.68 -1.81 -3.23
C LYS A 5 -24.02 -1.28 -1.94
N GLU A 6 -24.79 -0.66 -1.05
CA GLU A 6 -24.33 -0.39 0.32
C GLU A 6 -24.45 -1.67 1.14
N ILE A 7 -23.39 -2.00 1.88
CA ILE A 7 -23.39 -3.08 2.86
C ILE A 7 -23.53 -2.47 4.24
N THR A 8 -24.56 -2.86 4.98
CA THR A 8 -24.93 -2.21 6.26
C THR A 8 -24.79 -3.10 7.49
N SER A 9 -24.43 -4.38 7.32
CA SER A 9 -24.15 -5.30 8.43
C SER A 9 -23.14 -6.39 8.02
N VAL A 10 -22.58 -7.09 9.02
CA VAL A 10 -21.67 -8.22 8.79
C VAL A 10 -22.39 -9.39 8.13
N GLU A 11 -23.64 -9.66 8.50
CA GLU A 11 -24.45 -10.72 7.87
C GLU A 11 -24.73 -10.41 6.40
N ASP A 12 -25.03 -9.15 6.06
CA ASP A 12 -25.21 -8.72 4.66
C ASP A 12 -23.91 -8.88 3.85
N TRP A 13 -22.76 -8.57 4.46
CA TRP A 13 -21.45 -8.81 3.86
C TRP A 13 -21.20 -10.30 3.58
N GLU A 14 -21.35 -11.16 4.58
CA GLU A 14 -21.13 -12.60 4.47
C GLU A 14 -22.06 -13.25 3.45
N GLN A 15 -23.35 -12.88 3.49
CA GLN A 15 -24.34 -13.35 2.53
C GLN A 15 -24.00 -12.90 1.10
N HIS A 16 -23.58 -11.63 0.93
CA HIS A 16 -23.20 -11.10 -0.36
C HIS A 16 -21.99 -11.84 -0.93
N VAL A 17 -20.90 -11.95 -0.17
CA VAL A 17 -19.66 -12.63 -0.60
C VAL A 17 -19.92 -14.10 -0.93
N SER A 18 -20.69 -14.81 -0.09
CA SER A 18 -21.03 -16.23 -0.30
C SER A 18 -21.89 -16.48 -1.54
N SER A 19 -22.59 -15.46 -2.04
CA SER A 19 -23.41 -15.56 -3.26
C SER A 19 -22.61 -15.42 -4.56
N LEU A 20 -21.37 -14.92 -4.49
CA LEU A 20 -20.58 -14.62 -5.68
C LEU A 20 -19.86 -15.85 -6.22
N LEU A 21 -19.82 -15.98 -7.55
CA LEU A 21 -19.01 -17.03 -8.19
C LEU A 21 -17.51 -16.71 -8.09
N PRO A 22 -16.63 -17.73 -8.07
CA PRO A 22 -15.17 -17.55 -8.08
C PRO A 22 -14.63 -16.66 -9.20
N SER A 23 -15.32 -16.58 -10.34
CA SER A 23 -14.95 -15.74 -11.49
C SER A 23 -15.33 -14.27 -11.33
N THR A 24 -16.24 -13.95 -10.41
CA THR A 24 -16.73 -12.58 -10.18
C THR A 24 -15.62 -11.72 -9.61
N LEU A 25 -15.37 -10.55 -10.20
CA LEU A 25 -14.58 -9.52 -9.54
C LEU A 25 -15.49 -8.75 -8.57
N LEU A 26 -15.18 -8.79 -7.28
CA LEU A 26 -15.82 -7.98 -6.25
C LEU A 26 -14.98 -6.71 -6.03
N ILE A 27 -15.60 -5.55 -6.22
CA ILE A 27 -15.02 -4.23 -6.00
C ILE A 27 -15.63 -3.66 -4.72
N VAL A 28 -14.82 -3.51 -3.68
CA VAL A 28 -15.24 -3.05 -2.35
C VAL A 28 -14.67 -1.66 -2.08
N SER A 29 -15.54 -0.68 -1.86
CA SER A 29 -15.15 0.68 -1.48
C SER A 29 -15.44 0.94 0.00
N PHE A 30 -14.39 1.23 0.77
CA PHE A 30 -14.49 1.71 2.13
C PHE A 30 -14.49 3.24 2.15
N HIS A 31 -15.47 3.82 2.82
CA HIS A 31 -15.64 5.27 2.92
C HIS A 31 -16.00 5.71 4.33
N ALA A 32 -15.93 7.02 4.57
CA ALA A 32 -16.58 7.67 5.70
C ALA A 32 -17.39 8.87 5.19
N PRO A 33 -18.63 9.07 5.67
CA PRO A 33 -19.52 10.12 5.16
C PRO A 33 -18.99 11.54 5.43
N TRP A 34 -18.18 11.71 6.49
CA TRP A 34 -17.58 12.99 6.86
C TRP A 34 -16.31 13.33 6.07
N ALA A 35 -15.74 12.39 5.31
CA ALA A 35 -14.49 12.59 4.58
C ALA A 35 -14.75 13.13 3.17
N ALA A 36 -14.43 14.40 2.91
CA ALA A 36 -14.62 15.02 1.59
C ALA A 36 -13.98 14.25 0.41
N PRO A 37 -12.78 13.63 0.54
CA PRO A 37 -12.22 12.79 -0.52
C PRO A 37 -13.08 11.57 -0.86
N CYS A 38 -13.88 11.05 0.08
CA CYS A 38 -14.80 9.94 -0.16
C CYS A 38 -15.98 10.35 -1.06
N ALA A 39 -16.49 11.57 -0.93
CA ALA A 39 -17.57 12.07 -1.78
C ALA A 39 -17.14 12.14 -3.25
N GLN A 40 -15.92 12.61 -3.51
CA GLN A 40 -15.34 12.62 -4.86
C GLN A 40 -15.16 11.20 -5.41
N MET A 41 -14.63 10.29 -4.59
CA MET A 41 -14.43 8.90 -5.01
C MET A 41 -15.75 8.17 -5.27
N ALA A 42 -16.82 8.47 -4.52
CA ALA A 42 -18.13 7.89 -4.76
C ALA A 42 -18.67 8.24 -6.16
N ILE A 43 -18.46 9.47 -6.63
CA ILE A 43 -18.84 9.89 -8.00
C ILE A 43 -18.04 9.11 -9.05
N VAL A 44 -16.73 8.98 -8.83
CA VAL A 44 -15.83 8.23 -9.73
C VAL A 44 -16.28 6.77 -9.83
N LEU A 45 -16.47 6.09 -8.70
CA LEU A 45 -16.88 4.70 -8.66
C LEU A 45 -18.27 4.49 -9.24
N SER A 46 -19.22 5.39 -8.99
CA SER A 46 -20.56 5.31 -9.58
C SER A 46 -20.51 5.44 -11.09
N THR A 47 -19.66 6.32 -11.62
CA THR A 47 -19.45 6.49 -13.05
C THR A 47 -18.83 5.23 -13.63
N LEU A 48 -17.75 4.73 -13.04
CA LEU A 48 -17.08 3.51 -13.48
C LEU A 48 -18.00 2.30 -13.44
N ALA A 49 -18.72 2.05 -12.34
CA ALA A 49 -19.67 0.95 -12.23
C ALA A 49 -20.71 0.98 -13.37
N SER A 50 -21.14 2.18 -13.77
CA SER A 50 -22.08 2.35 -14.87
C SER A 50 -21.51 1.96 -16.24
N GLU A 51 -20.19 1.87 -16.41
CA GLU A 51 -19.54 1.42 -17.65
C GLU A 51 -19.52 -0.12 -17.78
N TYR A 52 -19.73 -0.86 -16.69
CA TYR A 52 -19.74 -2.32 -16.70
C TYR A 52 -21.15 -2.88 -16.88
N PRO A 53 -21.37 -3.82 -17.82
CA PRO A 53 -22.68 -4.43 -18.01
C PRO A 53 -23.04 -5.34 -16.83
N VAL A 54 -24.33 -5.42 -16.53
CA VAL A 54 -24.86 -6.48 -15.68
C VAL A 54 -24.84 -7.76 -16.51
N THR A 55 -24.15 -8.79 -16.03
CA THR A 55 -24.08 -10.10 -16.68
C THR A 55 -24.70 -11.15 -15.79
N GLU A 56 -25.07 -12.29 -16.37
CA GLU A 56 -25.57 -13.45 -15.63
C GLU A 56 -24.76 -14.69 -16.06
N PRO A 57 -23.90 -15.24 -15.18
CA PRO A 57 -23.57 -14.75 -13.83
C PRO A 57 -22.81 -13.40 -13.84
N PRO A 58 -22.82 -12.65 -12.72
CA PRO A 58 -22.14 -11.36 -12.64
C PRO A 58 -20.62 -11.51 -12.84
N SER A 59 -20.08 -10.73 -13.77
CA SER A 59 -18.65 -10.61 -14.02
C SER A 59 -17.98 -9.62 -13.05
N THR A 60 -18.74 -8.61 -12.63
CA THR A 60 -18.37 -7.65 -11.59
C THR A 60 -19.48 -7.51 -10.56
N SER A 61 -19.10 -7.28 -9.32
CA SER A 61 -20.01 -6.94 -8.21
C SER A 61 -19.42 -5.75 -7.47
N TRP A 62 -20.22 -4.72 -7.23
CA TRP A 62 -19.76 -3.44 -6.71
C TRP A 62 -20.44 -3.14 -5.38
N VAL A 63 -19.64 -2.89 -4.35
CA VAL A 63 -20.15 -2.61 -3.01
C VAL A 63 -19.42 -1.43 -2.37
N LYS A 64 -20.10 -0.77 -1.44
CA LYS A 64 -19.53 0.23 -0.56
C LYS A 64 -19.88 -0.08 0.89
N ILE A 65 -18.95 0.25 1.77
CA ILE A 65 -18.98 -0.01 3.20
C ILE A 65 -18.56 1.28 3.92
N ASN A 66 -19.37 1.74 4.87
CA ASN A 66 -18.89 2.69 5.85
C ASN A 66 -17.86 2.02 6.77
N ALA A 67 -16.62 2.50 6.70
CA ALA A 67 -15.49 1.90 7.40
C ALA A 67 -15.61 2.01 8.94
N GLU A 68 -16.36 2.99 9.44
CA GLU A 68 -16.57 3.19 10.88
C GLU A 68 -17.71 2.33 11.43
N ASP A 69 -18.77 2.16 10.65
CA ASP A 69 -19.93 1.36 11.07
C ASP A 69 -19.61 -0.15 11.05
N LEU A 70 -18.75 -0.58 10.13
CA LEU A 70 -18.32 -1.97 9.95
C LEU A 70 -16.80 -2.11 10.14
N SER A 71 -16.34 -1.79 11.36
CA SER A 71 -14.92 -1.82 11.73
C SER A 71 -14.29 -3.21 11.57
N ASP A 72 -15.00 -4.28 11.90
CA ASP A 72 -14.46 -5.65 11.84
C ASP A 72 -14.09 -6.05 10.39
N ILE A 73 -14.93 -5.67 9.43
CA ILE A 73 -14.66 -5.88 8.00
C ILE A 73 -13.50 -4.99 7.55
N SER A 74 -13.48 -3.74 8.01
CA SER A 74 -12.40 -2.79 7.72
C SER A 74 -11.04 -3.31 8.21
N GLU A 75 -11.01 -3.88 9.43
CA GLU A 75 -9.81 -4.49 10.01
C GLU A 75 -9.37 -5.73 9.22
N ALA A 76 -10.30 -6.59 8.82
CA ALA A 76 -10.00 -7.78 8.02
C ALA A 76 -9.32 -7.45 6.67
N TYR A 77 -9.60 -6.26 6.12
CA TYR A 77 -8.99 -5.75 4.89
C TYR A 77 -7.88 -4.71 5.11
N ASN A 78 -7.40 -4.54 6.34
CA ASN A 78 -6.35 -3.60 6.73
C ASN A 78 -6.64 -2.13 6.33
N VAL A 79 -7.92 -1.75 6.33
CA VAL A 79 -8.36 -0.38 6.03
C VAL A 79 -7.89 0.54 7.16
N THR A 80 -7.06 1.53 6.82
CA THR A 80 -6.42 2.44 7.79
C THR A 80 -6.66 3.92 7.47
N ALA A 81 -7.22 4.20 6.31
CA ALA A 81 -7.63 5.52 5.84
C ALA A 81 -8.72 5.30 4.78
N VAL A 82 -9.56 6.32 4.57
CA VAL A 82 -10.58 6.32 3.52
C VAL A 82 -10.41 7.55 2.63
N PRO A 83 -10.75 7.47 1.33
CA PRO A 83 -11.31 6.30 0.62
C PRO A 83 -10.28 5.19 0.42
N PHE A 84 -10.74 3.94 0.47
CA PHE A 84 -9.92 2.76 0.24
C PHE A 84 -10.69 1.74 -0.59
N LEU A 85 -10.03 1.14 -1.57
CA LEU A 85 -10.63 0.18 -2.50
C LEU A 85 -9.93 -1.17 -2.36
N VAL A 86 -10.71 -2.25 -2.39
CA VAL A 86 -10.22 -3.63 -2.40
C VAL A 86 -10.86 -4.37 -3.57
N LEU A 87 -10.03 -5.00 -4.40
CA LEU A 87 -10.47 -5.84 -5.50
C LEU A 87 -10.27 -7.30 -5.08
N ILE A 88 -11.33 -8.08 -5.11
CA ILE A 88 -11.36 -9.46 -4.62
C ILE A 88 -11.86 -10.37 -5.74
N ARG A 89 -11.23 -11.53 -5.91
CA ARG A 89 -11.75 -12.61 -6.76
C ARG A 89 -11.46 -13.94 -6.08
N ASN A 90 -12.46 -14.83 -6.07
CA ASN A 90 -12.33 -16.14 -5.43
C ASN A 90 -11.83 -16.06 -3.96
N GLY A 91 -12.32 -15.08 -3.21
CA GLY A 91 -11.90 -14.83 -1.81
C GLY A 91 -10.49 -14.25 -1.65
N GLN A 92 -9.70 -14.11 -2.72
CA GLN A 92 -8.36 -13.54 -2.67
C GLN A 92 -8.38 -12.05 -3.01
N VAL A 93 -7.70 -11.24 -2.20
CA VAL A 93 -7.43 -9.84 -2.52
C VAL A 93 -6.41 -9.79 -3.67
N LEU A 94 -6.82 -9.19 -4.79
CA LEU A 94 -5.99 -9.01 -5.98
C LEU A 94 -5.20 -7.70 -5.91
N GLU A 95 -5.85 -6.62 -5.49
CA GLU A 95 -5.26 -5.29 -5.46
C GLU A 95 -5.99 -4.40 -4.44
N THR A 96 -5.27 -3.44 -3.87
CA THR A 96 -5.86 -2.39 -3.02
C THR A 96 -5.42 -1.02 -3.51
N VAL A 97 -6.32 -0.04 -3.44
CA VAL A 97 -6.03 1.35 -3.80
C VAL A 97 -6.41 2.25 -2.64
N SER A 98 -5.43 2.97 -2.11
CA SER A 98 -5.63 3.98 -1.06
C SER A 98 -5.69 5.38 -1.66
N GLY A 99 -6.56 6.22 -1.11
CA GLY A 99 -6.65 7.64 -1.48
C GLY A 99 -7.56 7.93 -2.68
N SER A 100 -7.58 9.19 -3.10
CA SER A 100 -8.61 9.73 -4.01
C SER A 100 -8.19 9.77 -5.50
N SER A 101 -7.19 8.99 -5.92
CA SER A 101 -6.74 8.99 -7.32
C SER A 101 -7.70 8.20 -8.21
N ALA A 102 -8.50 8.91 -9.02
CA ALA A 102 -9.43 8.31 -9.96
C ALA A 102 -8.75 7.45 -11.04
N VAL A 103 -7.55 7.83 -11.47
CA VAL A 103 -6.75 7.08 -12.46
C VAL A 103 -6.33 5.74 -11.88
N LYS A 104 -5.71 5.72 -10.68
CA LYS A 104 -5.30 4.47 -10.03
C LYS A 104 -6.48 3.51 -9.81
N VAL A 105 -7.63 4.04 -9.41
CA VAL A 105 -8.86 3.25 -9.23
C VAL A 105 -9.34 2.64 -10.54
N ARG A 106 -9.41 3.44 -11.62
CA ARG A 106 -9.79 2.95 -12.95
C ARG A 106 -8.84 1.87 -13.45
N ASP A 107 -7.54 2.14 -13.42
CA ASP A 107 -6.51 1.22 -13.92
C ASP A 107 -6.54 -0.12 -13.16
N ALA A 108 -6.73 -0.07 -11.84
CA ALA A 108 -6.90 -1.27 -11.01
C ALA A 108 -8.11 -2.10 -11.47
N ILE A 109 -9.27 -1.46 -11.64
CA ILE A 109 -10.48 -2.18 -12.03
C ILE A 109 -10.35 -2.73 -13.45
N GLU A 110 -9.84 -1.95 -14.41
CA GLU A 110 -9.66 -2.40 -15.79
C GLU A 110 -8.67 -3.55 -15.92
N ARG A 111 -7.59 -3.56 -15.12
CA ARG A 111 -6.61 -4.64 -15.09
C ARG A 111 -7.21 -5.98 -14.71
N HIS A 112 -8.13 -5.97 -13.75
CA HIS A 112 -8.70 -7.20 -13.19
C HIS A 112 -10.05 -7.56 -13.79
N ALA A 113 -10.80 -6.60 -14.33
CA ALA A 113 -12.11 -6.86 -14.92
C ALA A 113 -11.96 -7.43 -16.34
N SER A 114 -12.59 -8.57 -16.59
CA SER A 114 -12.77 -9.08 -17.94
C SER A 114 -13.78 -8.20 -18.66
N LYS A 115 -13.33 -7.26 -19.52
CA LYS A 115 -14.23 -6.57 -20.43
C LYS A 115 -14.88 -7.64 -21.32
N ALA A 116 -16.18 -7.88 -21.14
CA ALA A 116 -16.97 -8.70 -22.05
C ALA A 116 -16.96 -7.99 -23.42
N GLY A 117 -16.04 -8.40 -24.31
CA GLY A 117 -15.93 -7.87 -25.67
C GLY A 117 -14.58 -7.29 -26.11
N ALA A 118 -13.45 -7.85 -25.70
CA ALA A 118 -12.17 -7.59 -26.36
C ALA A 118 -11.51 -8.89 -26.82
N ALA A 119 -11.97 -9.38 -27.98
CA ALA A 119 -11.22 -10.33 -28.77
C ALA A 119 -10.08 -9.59 -29.50
N THR A 120 -8.89 -10.20 -29.46
CA THR A 120 -7.80 -10.10 -30.44
C THR A 120 -7.25 -8.73 -30.82
N THR A 121 -6.01 -8.45 -30.40
CA THR A 121 -4.94 -8.11 -31.35
C THR A 121 -3.57 -8.50 -30.79
N THR A 122 -3.05 -9.59 -31.34
CA THR A 122 -1.61 -9.88 -31.44
C THR A 122 -0.93 -8.71 -32.16
N SER A 123 0.17 -8.16 -31.62
CA SER A 123 1.03 -7.25 -32.38
C SER A 123 2.43 -7.85 -32.52
N ALA A 124 2.75 -8.17 -33.77
CA ALA A 124 4.08 -8.45 -34.26
C ALA A 124 4.79 -7.13 -34.62
N ASN A 125 6.10 -7.16 -34.43
CA ASN A 125 7.11 -6.19 -34.87
C ASN A 125 6.93 -5.68 -36.32
N GLY A 126 7.31 -4.41 -36.55
CA GLY A 126 8.24 -4.09 -37.63
C GLY A 126 7.91 -2.95 -38.62
N LEU A 127 8.40 -1.74 -38.28
CA LEU A 127 9.18 -0.80 -39.12
C LEU A 127 8.54 -0.05 -40.31
N GLY A 128 8.71 1.28 -40.34
CA GLY A 128 8.96 2.02 -41.60
C GLY A 128 8.53 3.49 -41.72
N ALA A 129 9.34 4.41 -41.18
CA ALA A 129 9.73 5.74 -41.70
C ALA A 129 8.70 6.77 -42.22
N GLY A 130 8.75 7.98 -41.64
CA GLY A 130 8.25 9.23 -42.24
C GLY A 130 8.68 10.45 -41.42
N ALA A 131 9.43 11.36 -42.05
CA ALA A 131 10.16 12.46 -41.43
C ALA A 131 9.36 13.78 -41.34
N GLY A 132 9.72 14.62 -40.35
CA GLY A 132 9.79 16.08 -40.49
C GLY A 132 8.63 16.91 -39.92
N GLY A 133 8.95 17.77 -38.94
CA GLY A 133 8.10 18.91 -38.56
C GLY A 133 8.38 19.45 -37.16
N ASN A 134 9.24 20.46 -37.05
CA ASN A 134 9.47 21.24 -35.83
C ASN A 134 8.16 21.84 -35.31
N SER A 135 7.87 21.67 -34.02
CA SER A 135 7.07 22.61 -33.23
C SER A 135 7.47 22.47 -31.77
N GLU A 136 7.99 23.56 -31.21
CA GLU A 136 8.26 23.75 -29.79
C GLU A 136 6.94 23.54 -29.03
N GLY A 137 6.89 22.48 -28.22
CA GLY A 137 5.75 22.10 -27.43
C GLY A 137 6.22 21.33 -26.20
N GLU A 138 5.94 21.92 -25.05
CA GLU A 138 6.05 21.43 -23.68
C GLU A 138 6.14 19.89 -23.53
N VAL A 139 7.27 19.43 -22.99
CA VAL A 139 7.58 18.01 -22.75
C VAL A 139 6.71 17.49 -21.61
N THR A 140 5.54 16.94 -21.92
CA THR A 140 4.90 15.95 -21.06
C THR A 140 5.40 14.57 -21.51
N THR A 141 6.58 14.18 -21.01
CA THR A 141 7.01 12.79 -21.13
C THR A 141 6.08 11.93 -20.30
N GLU A 142 5.23 11.14 -20.97
CA GLU A 142 4.63 9.95 -20.39
C GLU A 142 5.77 9.04 -19.93
N GLU A 143 6.06 9.05 -18.63
CA GLU A 143 7.16 8.29 -18.06
C GLU A 143 6.85 6.80 -18.12
N ASP A 144 7.76 6.03 -18.71
CA ASP A 144 7.76 4.56 -18.72
C ASP A 144 7.55 4.01 -17.28
N PRO A 145 6.46 3.25 -17.02
CA PRO A 145 6.15 2.70 -15.71
C PRO A 145 7.30 1.89 -15.09
N GLU A 146 8.08 1.20 -15.93
CA GLU A 146 9.23 0.41 -15.48
C GLU A 146 10.37 1.31 -15.00
N LYS A 147 10.63 2.39 -15.72
CA LYS A 147 11.63 3.40 -15.32
C LYS A 147 11.24 4.10 -14.02
N LYS A 148 9.96 4.40 -13.83
CA LYS A 148 9.45 4.99 -12.57
C LYS A 148 9.61 4.04 -11.39
N LYS A 149 9.33 2.74 -11.59
CA LYS A 149 9.54 1.71 -10.56
C LYS A 149 11.02 1.58 -10.18
N GLN A 150 11.92 1.56 -11.16
CA GLN A 150 13.36 1.50 -10.93
C GLN A 150 13.86 2.73 -10.15
N GLU A 151 13.35 3.91 -10.48
CA GLU A 151 13.67 5.14 -9.76
C GLU A 151 13.16 5.12 -8.32
N LEU A 152 11.94 4.64 -8.10
CA LEU A 152 11.41 4.42 -6.76
C LEU A 152 12.29 3.44 -5.98
N PHE A 153 12.63 2.29 -6.55
CA PHE A 153 13.46 1.28 -5.87
C PHE A 153 14.85 1.81 -5.52
N ARG A 154 15.44 2.66 -6.39
CA ARG A 154 16.66 3.40 -6.09
C ARG A 154 16.49 4.29 -4.86
N ARG A 155 15.44 5.13 -4.84
CA ARG A 155 15.09 5.99 -3.70
C ARG A 155 14.87 5.18 -2.41
N LEU A 156 14.22 4.02 -2.49
CA LEU A 156 14.01 3.13 -1.34
C LEU A 156 15.32 2.55 -0.83
N GLY A 157 16.20 2.12 -1.74
CA GLY A 157 17.55 1.65 -1.41
C GLY A 157 18.38 2.71 -0.67
N ASP A 158 18.23 3.98 -1.04
CA ASP A 158 18.87 5.09 -0.34
C ASP A 158 18.21 5.35 1.03
N LEU A 159 16.87 5.30 1.10
CA LEU A 159 16.11 5.53 2.33
C LEU A 159 16.43 4.49 3.42
N VAL A 160 16.51 3.21 3.08
CA VAL A 160 16.82 2.16 4.07
C VAL A 160 18.25 2.26 4.62
N LYS A 161 19.14 2.96 3.91
CA LYS A 161 20.54 3.22 4.28
C LYS A 161 20.77 4.60 4.88
N ALA A 162 19.72 5.42 5.05
CA ALA A 162 19.84 6.79 5.53
C ALA A 162 20.39 6.89 6.97
N ALA A 163 20.28 5.81 7.76
CA ALA A 163 20.93 5.64 9.05
C ALA A 163 21.27 4.15 9.27
N PRO A 164 22.24 3.82 10.16
CA PRO A 164 22.57 2.42 10.48
C PRO A 164 21.37 1.63 11.01
N VAL A 165 20.45 2.30 11.71
CA VAL A 165 19.15 1.75 12.08
C VAL A 165 18.07 2.67 11.53
N MET A 166 17.21 2.14 10.67
CA MET A 166 16.09 2.87 10.06
C MET A 166 14.75 2.23 10.44
N LEU A 167 13.86 3.02 11.01
CA LEU A 167 12.51 2.60 11.39
C LEU A 167 11.46 3.20 10.44
N PHE A 168 10.81 2.37 9.65
CA PHE A 168 9.64 2.77 8.87
C PHE A 168 8.38 2.47 9.67
N MET A 169 7.61 3.50 10.03
CA MET A 169 6.52 3.39 11.00
C MET A 169 5.31 4.23 10.65
N LYS A 170 4.17 3.87 11.25
CA LYS A 170 2.94 4.68 11.17
C LYS A 170 3.01 5.81 12.20
N GLY A 171 3.18 7.05 11.74
CA GLY A 171 3.39 8.23 12.59
C GLY A 171 4.87 8.55 12.80
N THR A 172 5.20 9.22 13.90
CA THR A 172 6.58 9.56 14.28
C THR A 172 6.94 8.92 15.63
N PRO A 173 8.23 8.86 16.01
CA PRO A 173 8.61 8.38 17.33
C PRO A 173 7.99 9.13 18.49
N SER A 174 7.72 10.44 18.33
CA SER A 174 7.03 11.27 19.31
C SER A 174 5.51 11.06 19.28
N GLU A 175 4.95 10.79 18.09
CA GLU A 175 3.52 10.61 17.88
C GLU A 175 3.21 9.34 17.06
N PRO A 176 3.39 8.14 17.64
CA PRO A 176 3.08 6.91 16.94
C PRO A 176 1.56 6.76 16.77
N LYS A 177 1.13 6.43 15.54
CA LYS A 177 -0.28 6.31 15.14
C LYS A 177 -0.78 4.86 15.11
N CYS A 178 0.05 3.90 15.53
CA CYS A 178 -0.29 2.47 15.59
C CYS A 178 0.38 1.82 16.82
N GLY A 179 -0.30 0.86 17.46
CA GLY A 179 0.20 0.13 18.63
C GLY A 179 1.53 -0.57 18.38
N PHE A 180 1.68 -1.25 17.25
CA PHE A 180 2.93 -1.92 16.87
C PHE A 180 4.09 -0.93 16.68
N SER A 181 3.83 0.20 16.03
CA SER A 181 4.80 1.28 15.87
C SER A 181 5.20 1.88 17.23
N ARG A 182 4.25 2.05 18.15
CA ARG A 182 4.51 2.52 19.52
C ARG A 182 5.40 1.53 20.29
N GLN A 183 5.13 0.23 20.17
CA GLN A 183 5.92 -0.81 20.82
C GLN A 183 7.34 -0.89 20.25
N MET A 184 7.50 -0.83 18.92
CA MET A 184 8.83 -0.83 18.29
C MET A 184 9.68 0.37 18.76
N VAL A 185 9.08 1.57 18.79
CA VAL A 185 9.73 2.77 19.34
C VAL A 185 10.13 2.57 20.81
N GLY A 186 9.28 1.90 21.60
CA GLY A 186 9.58 1.53 22.98
C GLY A 186 10.83 0.64 23.08
N ILE A 187 10.86 -0.46 22.32
CA ILE A 187 11.99 -1.40 22.29
C ILE A 187 13.30 -0.67 21.93
N LEU A 188 13.31 0.14 20.87
CA LEU A 188 14.51 0.87 20.46
C LEU A 188 14.97 1.87 21.54
N ARG A 189 14.01 2.53 22.21
CA ARG A 189 14.30 3.45 23.32
C ARG A 189 14.89 2.73 24.52
N ASP A 190 14.29 1.61 24.93
CA ASP A 190 14.72 0.85 26.10
C ASP A 190 16.12 0.25 25.92
N ASN A 191 16.48 -0.07 24.67
CA ASN A 191 17.82 -0.51 24.27
C ASN A 191 18.79 0.65 23.95
N ALA A 192 18.34 1.90 24.12
CA ALA A 192 19.09 3.12 23.82
C ALA A 192 19.70 3.13 22.41
N VAL A 193 18.97 2.62 21.42
CA VAL A 193 19.38 2.60 20.02
C VAL A 193 19.17 3.99 19.42
N LYS A 194 20.18 4.48 18.68
CA LYS A 194 20.01 5.66 17.83
C LYS A 194 19.53 5.22 16.45
N TYR A 195 18.40 5.74 16.00
CA TYR A 195 17.79 5.37 14.73
C TYR A 195 17.26 6.59 13.98
N GLY A 196 17.27 6.51 12.65
CA GLY A 196 16.46 7.37 11.79
C GLY A 196 15.06 6.79 11.64
N PHE A 197 14.09 7.61 11.26
CA PHE A 197 12.72 7.14 11.04
C PHE A 197 12.11 7.73 9.77
N PHE A 198 11.14 7.02 9.22
CA PHE A 198 10.30 7.51 8.13
C PHE A 198 8.83 7.24 8.44
N ASN A 199 8.01 8.29 8.36
CA ASN A 199 6.57 8.18 8.53
C ASN A 199 5.91 7.71 7.22
N ILE A 200 5.58 6.42 7.13
CA ILE A 200 4.98 5.85 5.90
C ILE A 200 3.56 6.33 5.62
N LEU A 201 2.93 7.05 6.56
CA LEU A 201 1.62 7.68 6.32
C LEU A 201 1.75 8.99 5.53
N ALA A 202 2.94 9.57 5.43
CA ALA A 202 3.18 10.81 4.71
C ALA A 202 3.51 10.60 3.23
N ASP A 203 3.89 9.38 2.83
CA ASP A 203 4.29 9.05 1.46
C ASP A 203 3.80 7.63 1.12
N ASP A 204 2.68 7.56 0.41
CA ASP A 204 2.06 6.30 -0.02
C ASP A 204 2.91 5.55 -1.06
N GLU A 205 3.71 6.25 -1.86
CA GLU A 205 4.57 5.62 -2.86
C GLU A 205 5.72 4.88 -2.17
N VAL A 206 6.35 5.51 -1.18
CA VAL A 206 7.33 4.85 -0.31
C VAL A 206 6.67 3.72 0.47
N ARG A 207 5.47 3.91 1.02
CA ARG A 207 4.76 2.88 1.79
C ARG A 207 4.52 1.61 0.99
N GLN A 208 4.04 1.73 -0.26
CA GLN A 208 3.77 0.56 -1.09
C GLN A 208 5.05 -0.02 -1.67
N GLY A 209 5.93 0.84 -2.17
CA GLY A 209 7.21 0.43 -2.74
C GLY A 209 8.08 -0.32 -1.73
N LEU A 210 8.12 0.11 -0.46
CA LEU A 210 8.92 -0.55 0.57
C LEU A 210 8.42 -1.96 0.88
N LYS A 211 7.12 -2.25 0.77
CA LYS A 211 6.62 -3.62 0.94
C LYS A 211 7.12 -4.54 -0.17
N GLU A 212 7.13 -4.06 -1.39
CA GLU A 212 7.62 -4.81 -2.55
C GLU A 212 9.14 -4.95 -2.53
N PHE A 213 9.85 -3.86 -2.23
CA PHE A 213 11.31 -3.83 -2.13
C PHE A 213 11.84 -4.77 -1.03
N ALA A 214 11.12 -4.88 0.08
CA ALA A 214 11.51 -5.70 1.22
C ALA A 214 10.97 -7.14 1.15
N ASP A 215 10.07 -7.43 0.21
CA ASP A 215 9.19 -8.60 0.24
C ASP A 215 8.53 -8.80 1.63
N TRP A 216 8.04 -7.70 2.22
CA TRP A 216 7.51 -7.68 3.58
C TRP A 216 6.16 -6.94 3.67
N PRO A 217 5.08 -7.59 4.13
CA PRO A 217 3.72 -7.06 3.95
C PRO A 217 3.31 -5.97 4.94
N THR A 218 3.98 -5.87 6.11
CA THR A 218 3.50 -5.09 7.26
C THR A 218 4.47 -4.00 7.73
N PHE A 219 3.97 -3.12 8.60
CA PHE A 219 4.75 -2.09 9.31
C PHE A 219 4.43 -2.17 10.82
N PRO A 220 5.37 -1.82 11.71
CA PRO A 220 6.67 -1.21 11.44
C PRO A 220 7.67 -2.17 10.79
N GLN A 221 8.60 -1.62 10.01
CA GLN A 221 9.77 -2.36 9.50
C GLN A 221 11.03 -1.76 10.11
N LEU A 222 11.86 -2.61 10.73
CA LEU A 222 13.18 -2.23 11.21
C LEU A 222 14.23 -2.68 10.19
N TRP A 223 15.10 -1.75 9.82
CA TRP A 223 16.23 -1.97 8.93
C TRP A 223 17.53 -1.69 9.66
N VAL A 224 18.54 -2.51 9.41
CA VAL A 224 19.88 -2.40 9.97
C VAL A 224 20.89 -2.47 8.83
N ASP A 225 21.73 -1.44 8.70
CA ASP A 225 22.73 -1.31 7.63
C ASP A 225 22.18 -1.50 6.20
N GLY A 226 20.92 -1.13 6.00
CA GLY A 226 20.23 -1.27 4.72
C GLY A 226 19.65 -2.67 4.45
N GLU A 227 19.69 -3.57 5.42
CA GLU A 227 19.06 -4.89 5.38
C GLU A 227 17.82 -4.94 6.28
N LEU A 228 16.77 -5.63 5.83
CA LEU A 228 15.55 -5.78 6.61
C LEU A 228 15.82 -6.75 7.78
N VAL A 229 15.56 -6.28 9.00
CA VAL A 229 15.46 -7.17 10.18
C VAL A 229 14.09 -7.81 10.23
N GLY A 230 13.03 -7.01 10.06
CA GLY A 230 11.65 -7.48 10.03
C GLY A 230 10.67 -6.59 10.79
N GLY A 231 9.54 -7.20 11.17
CA GLY A 231 8.46 -6.60 11.94
C GLY A 231 8.74 -6.53 13.44
N LEU A 232 7.73 -6.11 14.21
CA LEU A 232 7.83 -6.04 15.68
C LEU A 232 8.06 -7.41 16.33
N ASP A 233 7.34 -8.42 15.84
CA ASP A 233 7.42 -9.81 16.26
C ASP A 233 8.84 -10.37 16.09
N ILE A 234 9.41 -10.22 14.90
CA ILE A 234 10.79 -10.67 14.62
C ILE A 234 11.78 -9.94 15.53
N VAL A 235 11.66 -8.62 15.70
CA VAL A 235 12.58 -7.87 16.57
C VAL A 235 12.48 -8.30 18.03
N LYS A 236 11.28 -8.66 18.51
CA LYS A 236 11.11 -9.22 19.86
C LYS A 236 11.75 -10.60 19.96
N GLU A 237 11.52 -11.46 18.98
CA GLU A 237 12.11 -12.79 18.92
C GLU A 237 13.65 -12.74 18.88
N GLU A 238 14.23 -11.86 18.07
CA GLU A 238 15.68 -11.63 18.01
C GLU A 238 16.25 -11.19 19.37
N LEU A 239 15.54 -10.34 20.11
CA LEU A 239 15.96 -9.90 21.45
C LEU A 239 15.79 -10.98 22.52
N GLU A 240 14.75 -11.83 22.40
CA GLU A 240 14.54 -12.98 23.28
C GLU A 240 15.64 -14.03 23.07
N ASN A 241 16.03 -14.27 21.81
CA ASN A 241 17.12 -15.17 21.44
C ASN A 241 18.49 -14.58 21.78
N ASN A 242 18.66 -13.26 21.61
CA ASN A 242 19.90 -12.56 21.85
C ASN A 242 19.64 -11.15 22.42
N ALA A 243 19.76 -11.03 23.75
CA ALA A 243 19.62 -9.74 24.44
C ALA A 243 20.63 -8.67 23.96
N ASP A 244 21.69 -9.07 23.27
CA ASP A 244 22.74 -8.19 22.77
C ASP A 244 22.51 -7.77 21.31
N PHE A 245 21.44 -8.25 20.66
CA PHE A 245 21.12 -8.01 19.25
C PHE A 245 21.21 -6.53 18.84
N LEU A 246 20.68 -5.63 19.67
CA LEU A 246 20.68 -4.18 19.40
C LEU A 246 21.87 -3.41 20.02
N LYS A 247 22.72 -4.06 20.83
CA LYS A 247 23.83 -3.39 21.52
C LYS A 247 24.81 -2.68 20.57
N PRO A 248 25.17 -3.22 19.38
CA PRO A 248 26.08 -2.53 18.47
C PRO A 248 25.60 -1.14 18.05
N TYR A 249 24.28 -0.90 18.10
CA TYR A 249 23.65 0.36 17.69
C TYR A 249 23.24 1.24 18.88
N SER A 250 23.58 0.81 20.10
CA SER A 250 23.29 1.54 21.33
C SER A 250 24.29 2.66 21.56
N VAL A 251 23.82 3.84 22.00
CA VAL A 251 24.70 4.99 22.32
C VAL A 251 25.68 4.72 23.48
N LYS A 252 25.52 3.63 24.23
CA LYS A 252 26.46 3.24 25.31
C LYS A 252 27.73 2.51 24.81
N ALA A 253 27.78 2.04 23.56
CA ALA A 253 28.89 1.22 23.06
C ALA A 253 30.11 2.00 22.53
N ASN A 254 29.98 3.32 22.28
CA ASN A 254 31.06 4.17 21.73
C ASN A 254 31.66 5.16 22.75
N GLY A 255 31.49 4.89 24.05
CA GLY A 255 31.80 5.84 25.12
C GLY A 255 33.06 5.58 25.94
N ASP A 256 33.99 4.71 25.52
CA ASP A 256 35.21 4.48 26.31
C ASP A 256 36.46 4.18 25.47
N VAL A 257 36.93 5.18 24.70
CA VAL A 257 38.34 5.28 24.29
C VAL A 257 38.74 6.77 24.29
N SER A 258 38.98 7.35 25.46
CA SER A 258 39.99 8.41 25.70
C SER A 258 39.76 9.12 27.04
N ALA A 259 40.23 8.50 28.12
CA ALA A 259 40.64 9.24 29.32
C ALA A 259 41.84 8.50 29.94
N GLY A 260 42.97 8.57 29.23
CA GLY A 260 44.21 7.97 29.64
C GLY A 260 45.37 8.51 28.82
N ALA A 261 45.73 9.77 29.04
CA ALA A 261 47.11 10.28 28.89
C ALA A 261 47.19 11.75 29.34
N SER A 262 48.10 11.96 30.31
CA SER A 262 48.69 13.21 30.79
C SER A 262 47.90 14.06 31.78
#